data_AF-D6ZVT9-F1
#
_entry.id   AF-D6ZVT9-F1
#
_cell.length_a   1.000
_cell.length_b   1.000
_cell.length_c   1.000
_cell.angle_alpha   90.00
_cell.angle_beta   90.00
_cell.angle_gamma   90.00
#
_symmetry.space_group_name_H-M   'P 1'
#
loop_
_entity.id
_entity.type
_entity.pdbx_description
1 polymer ?
#
loop_
_entity_poly.entity_id
_entity_poly.type
_entity_poly.pdbx_seq_one_letter_code
_entity_poly.pdbx_strand_id
1 'polypeptide(L)' 'MAIEYTEEKRFTVEQVEALFKSVGWESAQWPERLFKALQHSDTVISAWDGGYLVGLVRVLDDTRGGESGGVC' A
#
# COMPACT_ATOMS: atom_id res chain seq x y z
N MET A 1 21.97 -6.18 -8.63
CA MET A 1 20.82 -6.08 -7.72
C MET A 1 20.13 -4.76 -8.02
N ALA A 2 18.91 -4.80 -8.52
CA ALA A 2 18.11 -3.63 -8.81
C ALA A 2 16.81 -3.76 -8.02
N ILE A 3 16.47 -2.75 -7.23
CA ILE A 3 15.16 -2.68 -6.59
C ILE A 3 14.18 -2.14 -7.63
N GLU A 4 13.11 -2.89 -7.87
CA GLU A 4 12.02 -2.44 -8.73
C GLU A 4 11.03 -1.63 -7.90
N TYR A 5 10.68 -0.45 -8.38
CA TYR A 5 9.66 0.40 -7.78
C TYR A 5 8.44 0.43 -8.69
N THR A 6 7.26 0.25 -8.14
CA THR A 6 6.01 0.32 -8.89
C THR A 6 4.87 0.89 -8.07
N GLU A 7 3.99 1.62 -8.74
CA GLU A 7 2.70 2.07 -8.20
C GLU A 7 1.60 1.01 -8.35
N GLU A 8 1.87 -0.06 -9.10
CA GLU A 8 0.95 -1.19 -9.21
C GLU A 8 0.80 -1.88 -7.85
N LYS A 9 -0.44 -1.96 -7.38
CA LYS A 9 -0.79 -2.62 -6.12
C LYS A 9 -0.88 -4.14 -6.29
N ARG A 10 0.24 -4.74 -6.70
CA ARG A 10 0.38 -6.18 -7.00
C ARG A 10 0.77 -7.04 -5.80
N PHE A 11 0.93 -6.42 -4.62
CA PHE A 11 1.23 -7.12 -3.37
C PHE A 11 0.02 -7.88 -2.83
N THR A 12 0.26 -8.91 -2.02
CA THR A 12 -0.80 -9.67 -1.33
C THR A 12 -0.98 -9.22 0.12
N VAL A 13 -2.07 -9.69 0.75
CA VAL A 13 -2.35 -9.44 2.17
C VAL A 13 -1.19 -9.95 3.04
N GLU A 14 -0.67 -11.14 2.75
CA GLU A 14 0.40 -11.80 3.50
C GLU A 14 1.73 -11.05 3.36
N GLN A 15 2.03 -10.53 2.17
CA GLN A 15 3.25 -9.74 1.94
C GLN A 15 3.21 -8.41 2.69
N VAL A 16 2.06 -7.72 2.69
CA VAL A 16 1.84 -6.50 3.46
C VAL A 16 1.94 -6.78 4.96
N GLU A 17 1.31 -7.85 5.43
CA GLU A 17 1.38 -8.26 6.83
C GLU A 17 2.83 -8.55 7.25
N ALA A 18 3.57 -9.35 6.48
CA ALA A 18 4.97 -9.68 6.77
C ALA A 18 5.84 -8.42 6.83
N LEU A 19 5.68 -7.50 5.87
CA LEU A 19 6.41 -6.24 5.85
C LEU A 19 6.14 -5.43 7.12
N PHE A 20 4.87 -5.26 7.50
CA PHE A 20 4.49 -4.44 8.65
C PHE A 20 4.86 -5.11 9.99
N LYS A 21 4.80 -6.45 10.08
CA LYS A 21 5.30 -7.21 11.24
C LYS A 21 6.81 -7.03 11.40
N SER A 22 7.57 -7.00 10.31
CA SER A 22 9.03 -6.86 10.37
C SER A 22 9.51 -5.55 11.00
N VAL A 23 8.69 -4.50 10.92
CA VAL A 23 8.92 -3.19 11.53
C VAL A 23 8.13 -2.95 12.83
N GLY A 24 7.40 -3.96 13.31
CA GLY A 24 6.66 -3.91 14.58
C GLY A 24 5.45 -2.97 14.59
N TRP A 25 4.84 -2.69 13.44
CA TRP A 25 3.66 -1.81 13.38
C TRP A 25 2.39 -2.52 13.83
N GLU A 26 1.61 -1.86 14.69
CA GLU A 26 0.37 -2.42 15.26
C GLU A 26 -0.68 -2.75 14.20
N SER A 27 -0.71 -2.01 13.08
CA SER A 27 -1.63 -2.28 11.98
C SER A 27 -1.46 -3.66 11.34
N ALA A 28 -0.32 -4.33 11.57
CA ALA A 28 -0.11 -5.71 11.18
C ALA A 28 -1.06 -6.72 11.87
N GLN A 29 -1.71 -6.33 12.98
CA GLN A 29 -2.71 -7.15 13.67
C GLN A 29 -4.03 -7.23 12.91
N TRP A 30 -4.27 -6.32 11.94
CA TRP A 30 -5.47 -6.29 11.11
C TRP A 30 -5.11 -6.25 9.63
N PRO A 31 -4.49 -7.33 9.10
CA PRO A 31 -3.89 -7.33 7.77
C PRO A 31 -4.90 -7.08 6.66
N GLU A 32 -6.13 -7.59 6.76
CA GLU A 32 -7.18 -7.31 5.76
C GLU A 32 -7.60 -5.84 5.73
N ARG A 33 -7.73 -5.21 6.91
CA ARG A 33 -8.09 -3.78 7.00
C ARG A 33 -6.98 -2.91 6.45
N LEU A 34 -5.73 -3.24 6.77
CA LEU A 34 -4.55 -2.57 6.25
C LEU A 34 -4.46 -2.70 4.73
N PHE A 35 -4.58 -3.93 4.21
CA PHE A 35 -4.57 -4.20 2.77
C PHE A 35 -5.67 -3.41 2.06
N LYS A 36 -6.90 -3.46 2.56
CA LYS A 36 -8.02 -2.68 2.01
C LYS A 36 -7.72 -1.18 1.99
N ALA A 37 -7.11 -0.63 3.04
CA ALA A 37 -6.73 0.78 3.09
C ALA A 37 -5.69 1.12 2.01
N LEU A 38 -4.69 0.26 1.78
CA LEU A 38 -3.70 0.42 0.71
C LEU A 38 -4.35 0.33 -0.68
N GLN A 39 -5.30 -0.59 -0.88
CA GLN A 39 -6.05 -0.71 -2.13
C GLN A 39 -6.85 0.56 -2.45
N HIS A 40 -7.44 1.22 -1.45
CA HIS A 40 -8.23 2.45 -1.64
C HIS A 40 -7.43 3.76 -1.54
N SER A 41 -6.10 3.69 -1.37
CA SER A 41 -5.27 4.90 -1.34
C SER A 41 -4.93 5.38 -2.74
N ASP A 42 -4.90 6.68 -2.98
CA ASP A 42 -4.65 7.23 -4.31
C ASP A 42 -3.25 6.87 -4.82
N THR A 43 -2.23 7.03 -3.98
CA THR A 43 -0.85 6.72 -4.34
C THR A 43 -0.18 5.81 -3.32
N VAL A 44 0.27 4.64 -3.80
CA VAL A 44 1.07 3.68 -3.05
C VAL A 44 2.23 3.27 -3.94
N ILE A 45 3.46 3.48 -3.47
CA ILE A 45 4.68 3.03 -4.15
C ILE A 45 5.22 1.83 -3.38
N SER A 46 5.49 0.73 -4.08
CA SER A 46 6.05 -0.49 -3.52
C SER A 46 7.44 -0.78 -4.08
N ALA A 47 8.34 -1.28 -3.23
CA ALA A 47 9.72 -1.63 -3.57
C ALA A 47 9.89 -3.15 -3.53
N TRP A 48 10.49 -3.71 -4.58
CA TRP A 48 10.60 -5.14 -4.81
C TRP A 48 12.04 -5.57 -5.06
N ASP A 49 12.47 -6.65 -4.39
CA ASP A 49 13.71 -7.35 -4.68
C ASP A 49 13.41 -8.79 -5.08
N GLY A 50 13.59 -9.15 -6.35
CA GLY A 50 13.38 -10.53 -6.82
C GLY A 50 11.99 -11.14 -6.54
N GLY A 51 10.94 -10.32 -6.45
CA GLY A 51 9.58 -10.74 -6.12
C GLY A 51 9.21 -10.65 -4.63
N TYR A 52 10.16 -10.26 -3.77
CA TYR A 52 9.90 -9.94 -2.36
C TYR A 52 9.52 -8.48 -2.20
N LEU A 53 8.41 -8.23 -1.51
CA LEU A 53 8.02 -6.87 -1.10
C LEU A 53 8.95 -6.43 0.05
N VAL A 54 9.87 -5.51 -0.24
CA VAL A 54 10.89 -5.04 0.72
C VAL A 54 10.60 -3.65 1.27
N GLY A 55 9.64 -2.93 0.70
CA GLY A 55 9.24 -1.61 1.18
C GLY A 55 7.93 -1.13 0.56
N LEU A 56 7.27 -0.22 1.27
CA LEU A 56 6.04 0.41 0.82
C LEU A 56 5.96 1.84 1.37
N VAL A 57 5.58 2.78 0.50
CA VAL A 57 5.25 4.16 0.86
C VAL A 57 3.84 4.44 0.41
N ARG A 58 3.03 4.98 1.33
CA ARG A 58 1.67 5.46 1.05
C ARG A 58 1.68 6.97 1.19
N VAL A 59 1.13 7.68 0.21
CA VAL A 59 0.87 9.11 0.33
C VAL A 59 -0.54 9.30 0.87
N LEU A 60 -0.68 10.15 1.87
CA LEU A 60 -1.96 10.64 2.36
C LEU A 60 -2.13 12.04 1.82
N ASP A 61 -3.05 12.23 0.88
CA ASP A 61 -3.47 13.54 0.45
C ASP A 61 -4.69 13.96 1.30
N ASP A 62 -4.65 15.18 1.85
CA ASP A 62 -5.73 15.77 2.65
C ASP A 62 -6.74 16.53 1.78
N THR A 63 -6.65 16.41 0.45
CA THR A 63 -7.67 16.94 -0.45
C THR A 63 -9.01 16.23 -0.22
N ARG A 64 -9.91 16.96 0.45
CA ARG A 64 -11.35 16.72 0.59
C ARG A 64 -11.87 16.03 -0.67
N GLY A 65 -12.59 14.91 -0.51
CA GLY A 65 -13.20 14.15 -1.60
C GLY A 65 -13.76 15.06 -2.70
N GLY A 66 -13.00 15.17 -3.78
CA GLY A 66 -13.32 15.97 -4.95
C GLY A 66 -13.84 15.04 -6.04
N GLU A 67 -15.16 14.99 -6.14
CA GLU A 67 -15.86 14.80 -7.41
C GLU A 67 -15.58 13.48 -8.13
N SER A 68 -16.15 12.40 -7.59
CA SER A 68 -16.78 11.41 -8.46
C SER A 68 -17.80 12.14 -9.34
N GLY A 69 -17.53 12.19 -10.64
CA GLY A 69 -18.41 12.79 -11.63
C GLY A 69 -19.87 12.38 -11.46
N GLY A 70 -20.72 13.39 -11.37
CA GLY A 70 -22.16 13.27 -11.33
C GLY A 70 -22.76 14.64 -11.59
N VAL A 71 -23.00 14.90 -12.88
CA VAL A 71 -23.91 15.87 -13.50
C VAL A 71 -24.48 16.98 -12.60
N CYS A 72 -24.21 18.22 -13.03
CA CYS A 72 -24.94 19.47 -12.83
C CYS A 72 -26.21 19.44 -11.98
#